data_AF-A0A0D4HPT9-F1
#
_entry.id   AF-A0A0D4HPT9-F1
#
_cell.length_a   1.000
_cell.length_b   1.000
_cell.length_c   1.000
_cell.angle_alpha   90.00
_cell.angle_beta   90.00
_cell.angle_gamma   90.00
#
_symmetry.space_group_name_H-M   'P 1'
#
loop_
_entity.id
_entity.type
_entity.pdbx_description
1 polymer ?
#
loop_
_entity_poly.entity_id
_entity_poly.type
_entity_poly.pdbx_seq_one_letter_code
_entity_poly.pdbx_strand_id
1 'polypeptide(L)'
;CEKEWDIREDWDRIMMRKLFFLLLSLGLLTQATAAAGQKIGLVLSGGGSRGAAHVPVLEMLDSLQIPIDYIAGTSMGGLAGALYAVGYTGKEIRNI
;
A
#
# COMPACT_ATOMS: atom_id res chain seq x y z
N CYS A 1 23.11 48.81 40.58
CA CYS A 1 23.11 48.17 39.25
C CYS A 1 22.42 46.83 39.45
N GLU A 2 21.09 46.86 39.54
CA GLU A 2 20.25 45.69 39.76
C GLU A 2 20.18 44.89 38.47
N LYS A 3 20.71 43.67 38.51
CA LYS A 3 20.39 42.64 37.53
C LYS A 3 19.70 41.53 38.28
N GLU A 4 18.49 41.83 38.73
CA GLU A 4 17.52 40.81 39.13
C GLU A 4 17.06 40.15 37.82
N TRP A 5 17.91 39.22 37.36
CA TRP A 5 17.73 38.44 36.15
C TRP A 5 16.39 37.71 36.25
N ASP A 6 15.52 37.91 35.26
CA ASP A 6 14.20 37.29 35.19
C ASP A 6 14.33 35.80 34.89
N ILE A 7 14.59 35.03 35.94
CA ILE A 7 14.70 33.57 35.92
C ILE A 7 13.39 32.96 35.39
N ARG A 8 12.25 33.61 35.62
CA ARG A 8 10.92 33.13 35.23
C ARG A 8 10.74 33.17 33.71
N GLU A 9 11.14 34.26 33.06
CA GLU A 9 11.14 34.36 31.60
C GLU A 9 12.01 33.28 30.93
N ASP A 10 13.14 32.91 31.55
CA ASP A 10 14.04 31.91 30.99
C ASP A 10 13.50 30.47 31.12
N TRP A 11 12.83 30.17 32.24
CA TRP A 11 12.10 28.92 32.41
C TRP A 11 10.96 28.78 31.39
N ASP A 12 10.25 29.87 31.09
CA ASP A 12 9.17 29.86 30.10
C ASP A 12 9.71 29.57 28.71
N ARG A 13 10.86 30.16 28.32
CA ARG A 13 11.51 29.87 27.03
C ARG A 13 11.99 28.41 26.92
N ILE A 14 12.56 27.86 27.99
CA ILE A 14 13.02 26.46 28.02
C ILE A 14 11.83 25.50 27.97
N MET A 15 10.77 25.80 28.72
CA MET A 15 9.56 25.00 28.77
C MET A 15 8.81 25.02 27.44
N MET A 16 8.70 26.18 26.79
CA MET A 16 8.05 26.32 25.48
C MET A 16 8.83 25.62 24.36
N ARG A 17 10.17 25.64 24.39
CA ARG A 17 10.99 24.85 23.44
C ARG A 17 10.77 23.35 23.65
N LYS A 18 10.78 22.88 24.89
CA LYS A 18 10.51 21.46 25.19
C LYS A 18 9.11 21.05 24.78
N LEU A 19 8.11 21.90 25.03
CA LEU A 19 6.73 21.66 24.63
C LEU A 19 6.61 21.64 23.10
N PHE A 20 7.27 22.55 22.39
CA PHE A 20 7.33 22.56 20.94
C PHE A 20 7.96 21.27 20.38
N PHE A 21 9.12 20.85 20.89
CA PHE A 21 9.75 19.60 20.46
C PHE A 21 8.94 18.35 20.84
N LEU A 22 8.25 18.36 21.98
CA LEU A 22 7.36 17.28 22.41
C LEU A 22 6.15 17.18 21.47
N LEU A 23 5.48 18.30 21.18
CA LEU A 23 4.34 18.35 20.26
C LEU A 23 4.75 17.97 18.83
N LEU A 24 5.94 18.41 18.38
CA LEU A 24 6.50 18.02 17.08
C LEU A 24 6.77 16.51 17.01
N SER A 25 7.37 15.93 18.05
CA SER A 25 7.63 14.48 18.11
C SER A 25 6.33 13.65 18.16
N LEU A 26 5.30 14.15 18.83
CA LEU A 26 4.00 13.50 18.92
C LEU A 26 3.26 13.56 17.57
N GLY A 27 3.33 14.69 16.86
CA GLY A 27 2.79 14.85 15.52
C GLY A 27 3.42 13.90 14.49
N LEU A 28 4.74 13.71 14.53
CA LEU A 28 5.45 12.78 13.64
C LEU A 28 5.06 11.32 13.86
N LEU A 29 4.72 10.92 15.09
CA LEU A 29 4.33 9.54 15.41
C LEU A 29 2.95 9.16 14.82
N THR A 30 2.07 10.14 14.59
CA THR A 30 0.69 9.91 14.11
C THR A 30 0.56 9.56 12.63
N GLN A 31 1.59 9.77 11.80
CA GLN A 31 1.53 9.46 10.36
C GLN A 31 1.86 8.00 10.01
N ALA A 32 2.35 7.21 10.97
CA ALA A 32 2.87 5.87 10.69
C ALA A 32 1.80 4.78 10.48
N THR A 33 0.53 5.04 10.80
CA THR A 33 -0.52 3.98 10.83
C THR A 33 -1.54 4.04 9.67
N ALA A 34 -1.50 5.06 8.82
CA ALA A 34 -2.52 5.28 7.79
C ALA A 34 -2.23 4.63 6.42
N ALA A 35 -1.07 4.00 6.23
CA ALA A 35 -0.57 3.58 4.92
C ALA A 35 -0.85 2.11 4.53
N ALA A 36 -1.75 1.41 5.23
CA ALA A 36 -2.21 0.10 4.77
C ALA A 36 -3.28 0.31 3.68
N GLY A 37 -2.85 0.49 2.44
CA GLY A 37 -3.73 0.60 1.28
C GLY A 37 -4.71 -0.58 1.17
N GLN A 38 -5.84 -0.37 0.52
CA GLN A 38 -6.83 -1.42 0.23
C GLN A 38 -6.16 -2.53 -0.58
N LYS A 39 -6.08 -3.73 -0.01
CA LYS A 39 -5.53 -4.89 -0.71
C LYS A 39 -6.60 -5.55 -1.59
N ILE A 40 -6.22 -5.97 -2.79
CA ILE A 40 -7.12 -6.59 -3.77
C ILE A 40 -6.70 -8.04 -4.00
N GLY A 41 -7.65 -8.95 -3.80
CA GLY A 41 -7.50 -10.37 -4.12
C GLY A 41 -8.27 -10.76 -5.37
N LEU A 42 -7.60 -11.40 -6.33
CA LEU A 42 -8.19 -11.96 -7.54
C LEU A 42 -8.37 -13.47 -7.40
N VAL A 43 -9.58 -13.98 -7.68
CA VAL A 43 -9.89 -15.41 -7.61
C VAL A 43 -10.35 -15.93 -8.97
N LEU A 44 -9.63 -16.92 -9.51
CA LEU A 44 -9.87 -17.51 -10.84
C LEU A 44 -10.34 -18.96 -10.70
N SER A 45 -11.63 -19.20 -10.99
CA SER A 45 -12.21 -20.55 -10.93
C SER A 45 -11.63 -21.50 -11.98
N GLY A 46 -11.77 -22.81 -11.76
CA GLY A 46 -11.46 -23.82 -12.78
C GLY A 46 -12.49 -23.86 -13.91
N GLY A 47 -12.13 -24.50 -15.03
CA GLY A 47 -13.05 -24.60 -16.17
C GLY A 47 -12.55 -25.40 -17.39
N GLY A 48 -11.45 -26.15 -17.26
CA GLY A 48 -10.84 -26.88 -18.38
C GLY A 48 -10.52 -25.96 -19.56
N SER A 49 -10.92 -26.35 -20.77
CA SER A 49 -10.73 -25.56 -21.99
C SER A 49 -11.43 -24.19 -21.97
N ARG A 50 -12.51 -24.03 -21.19
CA ARG A 50 -13.19 -22.72 -21.01
C ARG A 50 -12.39 -21.76 -20.13
N GLY A 51 -11.32 -22.23 -19.48
CA GLY A 51 -10.43 -21.38 -18.68
C GLY A 51 -9.70 -20.31 -19.48
N ALA A 52 -9.64 -20.42 -20.81
CA ALA A 52 -9.15 -19.36 -21.70
C ALA A 52 -9.95 -18.04 -21.54
N ALA A 53 -11.18 -18.10 -21.03
CA ALA A 53 -11.99 -16.92 -20.72
C ALA A 53 -11.41 -16.03 -19.61
N HIS A 54 -10.45 -16.53 -18.82
CA HIS A 54 -9.74 -15.70 -17.83
C HIS A 54 -8.76 -14.71 -18.47
N VAL A 55 -8.23 -15.01 -19.66
CA VAL A 55 -7.20 -14.17 -20.30
C VAL A 55 -7.72 -12.77 -20.69
N PRO A 56 -8.89 -12.61 -21.35
CA PRO A 56 -9.46 -11.28 -21.59
C PRO A 56 -9.76 -10.48 -20.32
N VAL A 57 -10.06 -11.16 -19.19
CA VAL A 57 -10.28 -10.50 -17.90
C VAL A 57 -8.96 -9.91 -17.39
N LEU A 58 -7.87 -10.68 -17.45
CA LEU A 58 -6.54 -10.21 -17.07
C LEU A 58 -6.08 -9.02 -17.93
N GLU A 59 -6.33 -9.05 -19.23
CA GLU A 59 -6.05 -7.91 -20.12
C GLU A 59 -6.83 -6.64 -19.74
N MET A 60 -8.08 -6.81 -19.29
CA MET A 60 -8.87 -5.68 -18.81
C MET A 60 -8.30 -5.13 -17.50
N LEU A 61 -7.91 -6.00 -16.57
CA LEU A 61 -7.27 -5.59 -15.31
C LEU A 61 -5.98 -4.80 -15.56
N ASP A 62 -5.16 -5.25 -16.52
CA ASP A 62 -3.97 -4.51 -16.95
C ASP A 62 -4.31 -3.14 -17.51
N SER A 63 -5.34 -3.07 -18.38
CA SER A 63 -5.76 -1.81 -19.00
C SER A 63 -6.29 -0.79 -17.99
N LEU A 64 -6.89 -1.27 -16.90
CA LEU A 64 -7.41 -0.45 -15.81
C LEU A 64 -6.35 -0.14 -14.74
N GLN A 65 -5.15 -0.69 -14.88
CA GLN A 65 -4.05 -0.54 -13.92
C GLN A 65 -4.46 -0.90 -12.48
N ILE A 66 -5.29 -1.94 -12.32
CA ILE A 66 -5.76 -2.38 -11.01
C ILE A 66 -4.65 -3.17 -10.32
N PRO A 67 -4.11 -2.72 -9.17
CA PRO A 67 -3.07 -3.44 -8.46
C PRO A 67 -3.66 -4.67 -7.78
N ILE A 68 -3.20 -5.86 -8.15
CA ILE A 68 -3.60 -7.14 -7.53
C ILE A 68 -2.52 -7.58 -6.55
N ASP A 69 -2.87 -7.73 -5.27
CA ASP A 69 -1.95 -8.15 -4.21
C ASP A 69 -1.91 -9.67 -4.02
N TYR A 70 -3.05 -10.33 -4.26
CA TYR A 70 -3.21 -11.76 -4.06
C TYR A 70 -3.94 -12.40 -5.23
N ILE A 71 -3.47 -13.57 -5.65
CA ILE A 71 -4.12 -14.35 -6.70
C ILE A 71 -4.35 -15.77 -6.17
N ALA A 72 -5.58 -16.25 -6.29
CA ALA A 72 -5.94 -17.63 -6.03
C ALA A 72 -6.59 -18.22 -7.28
N GLY A 73 -6.32 -19.48 -7.60
CA GLY A 73 -6.98 -20.13 -8.72
C GLY A 73 -6.92 -21.64 -8.67
N THR A 74 -7.81 -22.30 -9.42
CA THR A 74 -7.90 -23.77 -9.49
C THR A 74 -7.77 -24.25 -10.93
N SER A 75 -6.97 -25.31 -11.15
CA SER A 75 -6.74 -25.91 -12.48
C SER A 75 -6.34 -24.84 -13.52
N MET A 76 -7.09 -24.68 -14.61
CA MET A 76 -6.79 -23.70 -15.66
C MET A 76 -6.78 -22.24 -15.15
N GLY A 77 -7.64 -21.90 -14.18
CA GLY A 77 -7.60 -20.59 -13.53
C GLY A 77 -6.36 -20.41 -12.66
N GLY A 78 -5.86 -21.49 -12.05
CA GLY A 78 -4.58 -21.49 -11.33
C GLY A 78 -3.38 -21.29 -12.25
N LEU A 79 -3.38 -21.91 -13.43
CA LEU A 79 -2.32 -21.72 -14.43
C LEU A 79 -2.29 -20.27 -14.94
N ALA A 80 -3.44 -19.73 -15.36
CA ALA A 80 -3.53 -18.34 -15.82
C ALA A 80 -3.15 -17.35 -14.72
N GLY A 81 -3.62 -17.58 -13.49
CA GLY A 81 -3.27 -16.76 -12.33
C GLY A 81 -1.79 -16.83 -11.96
N ALA A 82 -1.16 -18.00 -12.08
CA ALA A 82 0.27 -18.15 -11.81
C ALA A 82 1.13 -17.41 -12.85
N LEU A 83 0.78 -17.49 -14.13
CA LEU A 83 1.46 -16.74 -15.19
C LEU A 83 1.34 -15.23 -14.97
N TYR A 84 0.15 -14.77 -14.58
CA TYR A 84 -0.08 -13.37 -14.24
C TYR A 84 0.73 -12.94 -13.00
N ALA A 85 0.77 -13.78 -11.95
CA ALA A 85 1.50 -13.51 -10.71
C ALA A 85 3.02 -13.40 -10.91
N VAL A 86 3.60 -14.13 -11.87
CA VAL A 86 5.04 -14.03 -12.18
C VAL A 86 5.38 -12.84 -13.09
N GLY A 87 4.38 -12.03 -13.46
CA GLY A 87 4.57 -10.75 -14.13
C GLY A 87 4.25 -10.73 -15.63
N TYR A 88 3.65 -11.79 -16.18
CA TYR A 88 3.13 -11.73 -17.55
C TYR A 88 1.87 -10.87 -17.60
N THR A 89 1.79 -10.01 -18.61
CA THR A 89 0.56 -9.30 -18.95
C THR A 89 -0.47 -10.25 -19.56
N GLY A 90 -1.76 -9.91 -19.46
CA GLY A 90 -2.84 -10.68 -20.08
C GLY A 90 -2.63 -10.89 -21.59
N LYS A 91 -2.02 -9.91 -22.27
CA LYS A 91 -1.68 -10.02 -23.70
C LYS A 91 -0.59 -11.04 -23.97
N GLU A 92 0.43 -11.12 -23.11
CA GLU A 92 1.49 -12.13 -23.27
C GLU A 92 0.92 -13.52 -22.99
N ILE A 93 0.09 -13.67 -21.96
CA ILE A 93 -0.58 -14.94 -21.63
C ILE A 93 -1.44 -15.43 -22.79
N ARG A 94 -2.10 -14.53 -23.53
CA ARG A 94 -2.89 -14.89 -24.72
C ARG A 94 -2.06 -15.55 -25.83
N ASN A 95 -0.79 -15.21 -25.92
CA ASN A 95 0.10 -15.65 -27.00
C ASN A 95 0.96 -16.87 -26.63
N ILE A 96 0.67 -17.50 -25.48
CA ILE A 96 1.25 -18.78 -25.04
C ILE A 96 0.40 -19.93 -25.59
#